data_AF-A0A938ZKN3-F1
#
_entry.id   AF-A0A938ZKN3-F1
#
_cell.length_a   1.000
_cell.length_b   1.000
_cell.length_c   1.000
_cell.angle_alpha   90.00
_cell.angle_beta   90.00
_cell.angle_gamma   90.00
#
_symmetry.space_group_name_H-M   'P 1'
#
loop_
_entity.id
_entity.type
_entity.pdbx_description
1 polymer ?
#
loop_
_entity_poly.entity_id
_entity_poly.type
_entity_poly.pdbx_seq_one_letter_code
_entity_poly.pdbx_strand_id
1 'polypeptide(L)' 'MQKLKVAENSGQNPGFEYLLQCWDDPALQIVIKKLLAKFPKWGFTIVDGDLKT' A
#
# COMPACT_ATOMS: atom_id res chain seq x y z
N MET A 1 7.67 3.74 -7.10
CA MET A 1 7.52 2.50 -7.90
C MET A 1 8.41 1.34 -7.42
N GLN A 2 9.74 1.45 -7.40
CA GLN A 2 10.62 0.30 -7.04
C GLN A 2 10.31 -0.28 -5.64
N LYS A 3 10.03 0.57 -4.65
CA LYS A 3 9.71 0.14 -3.29
C LYS A 3 8.40 -0.65 -3.17
N LEU A 4 7.37 -0.31 -3.96
CA LEU A 4 6.13 -1.11 -4.04
C LEU A 4 6.39 -2.49 -4.66
N LYS A 5 7.21 -2.55 -5.71
CA LYS A 5 7.61 -3.83 -6.34
C LYS A 5 8.42 -4.71 -5.39
N VAL A 6 9.32 -4.10 -4.60
CA VAL A 6 10.05 -4.83 -3.55
C VAL A 6 9.08 -5.36 -2.50
N ALA A 7 8.18 -4.52 -2.00
CA ALA A 7 7.17 -4.92 -1.03
C ALA A 7 6.29 -6.08 -1.54
N GLU A 8 5.91 -6.05 -2.82
CA GLU A 8 5.14 -7.12 -3.47
C GLU A 8 5.87 -8.47 -3.48
N ASN A 9 7.17 -8.42 -3.78
CA ASN A 9 8.02 -9.61 -3.96
C ASN A 9 8.54 -10.17 -2.64
N SER A 10 8.89 -9.31 -1.67
CA SER A 10 9.49 -9.72 -0.40
C SER A 10 8.49 -9.82 0.75
N GLY A 11 7.30 -9.20 0.63
CA GLY A 11 6.35 -9.07 1.73
C GLY A 11 6.83 -8.13 2.84
N GLN A 12 7.91 -7.37 2.61
CA GLN A 12 8.37 -6.34 3.51
C GLN A 12 7.43 -5.14 3.45
N ASN A 13 6.90 -4.74 4.61
CA ASN A 13 6.04 -3.57 4.72
C ASN A 13 6.82 -2.30 4.32
N PRO A 14 6.36 -1.52 3.33
CA PRO A 14 7.07 -0.32 2.88
C PRO A 14 6.87 0.89 3.80
N GLY A 15 5.98 0.80 4.79
CA GLY A 15 5.65 1.85 5.76
C GLY A 15 4.43 2.68 5.35
N PHE A 16 3.64 3.10 6.33
CA PHE A 16 2.41 3.88 6.11
C PHE A 16 2.68 5.20 5.40
N GLU A 17 3.66 5.98 5.85
CA GLU A 17 4.00 7.30 5.27
C GLU A 17 4.33 7.20 3.78
N TYR A 18 5.04 6.14 3.38
CA TYR A 18 5.36 5.89 1.98
C TYR A 18 4.12 5.54 1.16
N LEU A 19 3.24 4.69 1.71
CA LEU A 19 1.98 4.33 1.05
C LEU A 19 1.06 5.55 0.92
N LEU A 20 1.00 6.40 1.96
CA LEU A 20 0.22 7.63 1.96
C LEU A 20 0.75 8.63 0.92
N GLN A 21 2.07 8.82 0.84
CA GLN A 21 2.70 9.64 -0.21
C GLN A 21 2.38 9.12 -1.62
N CYS A 22 2.25 7.81 -1.79
CA CYS A 22 1.87 7.20 -3.07
C CYS A 22 0.35 7.24 -3.33
N TRP A 23 -0.46 7.59 -2.34
CA TRP A 23 -1.93 7.50 -2.42
C TRP A 23 -2.56 8.59 -3.28
N ASP A 24 -1.83 9.66 -3.61
CA ASP A 24 -2.29 10.74 -4.50
C ASP A 24 -2.40 10.31 -5.99
N ASP A 25 -1.76 9.20 -6.38
CA ASP A 25 -1.79 8.67 -7.75
C ASP A 25 -2.83 7.54 -7.88
N PRO A 26 -3.88 7.68 -8.70
CA PRO A 26 -4.92 6.66 -8.87
C PRO A 26 -4.40 5.29 -9.34
N ALA A 27 -3.35 5.25 -10.16
CA ALA A 27 -2.74 3.99 -10.60
C ALA A 27 -1.98 3.32 -9.44
N LEU A 28 -1.32 4.10 -8.59
CA LEU A 28 -0.67 3.58 -7.39
C LEU A 28 -1.68 3.10 -6.35
N GLN A 29 -2.83 3.76 -6.20
CA GLN A 29 -3.91 3.28 -5.32
C GLN A 29 -4.34 1.85 -5.68
N ILE A 30 -4.43 1.51 -6.97
CA ILE A 30 -4.77 0.15 -7.42
C ILE A 30 -3.71 -0.86 -6.96
N VAL A 31 -2.44 -0.50 -7.10
CA VAL A 31 -1.31 -1.36 -6.66
C VAL A 31 -1.33 -1.52 -5.14
N ILE A 32 -1.53 -0.44 -4.39
CA ILE A 32 -1.57 -0.47 -2.93
C ILE A 32 -2.77 -1.29 -2.44
N LYS A 33 -3.96 -1.11 -3.02
CA LYS A 33 -5.15 -1.95 -2.75
C LYS A 33 -4.84 -3.44 -2.88
N LYS A 34 -4.19 -3.84 -3.97
CA LYS A 34 -3.78 -5.24 -4.19
C LYS A 34 -2.76 -5.71 -3.15
N LEU A 35 -1.81 -4.86 -2.78
CA LEU A 35 -0.81 -5.18 -1.76
C LEU A 35 -1.43 -5.38 -0.38
N LEU A 36 -2.34 -4.51 0.05
CA LEU A 36 -3.00 -4.64 1.36
C LEU A 36 -3.86 -5.91 1.43
N ALA A 37 -4.55 -6.26 0.34
CA ALA A 37 -5.26 -7.53 0.23
C ALA A 37 -4.32 -8.74 0.30
N LYS A 38 -3.12 -8.64 -0.28
CA LYS A 38 -2.09 -9.70 -0.25
C LYS A 38 -1.42 -9.82 1.13
N PHE A 39 -1.28 -8.73 1.87
CA PHE A 39 -0.56 -8.67 3.13
C PHE A 39 -1.42 -8.05 4.26
N PRO A 40 -2.51 -8.73 4.68
CA PRO A 40 -3.42 -8.20 5.70
C PRO A 40 -2.75 -7.93 7.06
N LYS A 41 -1.66 -8.64 7.35
CA LYS A 41 -0.84 -8.45 8.57
C LYS A 41 -0.14 -7.09 8.67
N TRP A 42 -0.15 -6.27 7.61
CA TRP A 42 0.42 -4.92 7.65
C TRP A 42 -0.44 -3.92 8.40
N GLY A 43 -1.71 -4.26 8.69
CA GLY A 43 -2.58 -3.45 9.54
C GLY A 43 -3.11 -2.18 8.89
N PHE A 44 -2.93 -2.00 7.58
CA PHE A 44 -3.49 -0.84 6.88
C PHE A 44 -4.85 -1.19 6.27
N THR A 45 -5.75 -0.22 6.29
CA THR A 45 -7.11 -0.36 5.73
C THR A 45 -7.46 0.84 4.85
N ILE A 46 -8.52 0.70 4.07
CA ILE A 46 -9.05 1.76 3.22
C ILE A 46 -10.46 2.06 3.70
N VAL A 47 -10.67 3.27 4.19
CA VAL A 47 -11.95 3.76 4.71
C VAL A 47 -12.35 4.99 3.92
N ASP A 48 -13.55 4.98 3.34
CA ASP A 48 -14.07 6.08 2.52
C ASP A 48 -13.14 6.50 1.36
N GLY A 49 -12.32 5.57 0.85
CA GLY A 49 -11.36 5.82 -0.22
C GLY A 49 -9.99 6.31 0.25
N ASP A 50 -9.79 6.52 1.56
CA ASP A 50 -8.53 6.95 2.16
C ASP A 50 -7.78 5.80 2.85
N LEU A 51 -6.44 5.86 2.78
CA LEU A 51 -5.56 4.95 3.50
C LEU A 51 -5.47 5.29 4.99
N LYS A 52 -5.70 4.30 5.87
CA LYS A 52 -5.65 4.42 7.34
C LYS A 52 -4.85 3.27 7.98
N THR A 53 -4.37 3.46 9.21
CA THR A 53 -3.74 2.43 10.06
C THR A 53 -4.71 1.92 11.11
#